data_AF-A0A7V4BTR0-F1
#
_entry.id   AF-A0A7V4BTR0-F1
#
_cell.length_a   1.000
_cell.length_b   1.000
_cell.length_c   1.000
_cell.angle_alpha   90.00
_cell.angle_beta   90.00
_cell.angle_gamma   90.00
#
_symmetry.space_group_name_H-M   'P 1'
#
loop_
_entity.id
_entity.type
_entity.pdbx_description
1 polymer ?
#
loop_
_entity_poly.entity_id
_entity_poly.type
_entity_poly.pdbx_seq_one_letter_code
_entity_poly.pdbx_strand_id
1 'polypeptide(L)'
;KKLLDKEDVKAKILLLFGENVFRCDRIDKQKLARHVFSNEEALKKLNRLIHPVVAEEFGKWTDRFSGTHPYVVIEAALLIESLQYFKLDRIVLVSCPLETRISRAMKRDSATRDSFLKSRNNHLHTIQ
;
A
#
# COMPACT_ATOMS: atom_id res chain seq x y z
N LYS A 1 -13.94 -5.92 -2.68
CA LYS A 1 -13.68 -7.38 -2.59
C LYS A 1 -12.19 -7.56 -2.23
N LYS A 2 -11.84 -8.40 -1.24
CA LYS A 2 -10.45 -8.54 -0.76
C LYS A 2 -9.61 -9.18 -1.86
N LEU A 3 -8.67 -8.43 -2.43
CA LEU A 3 -7.75 -8.86 -3.51
C LEU A 3 -7.06 -10.20 -3.22
N LEU A 4 -6.70 -10.39 -1.95
CA LEU A 4 -6.01 -11.56 -1.41
C LEU A 4 -6.87 -12.83 -1.39
N ASP A 5 -8.19 -12.70 -1.52
CA ASP A 5 -9.11 -13.86 -1.51
C ASP A 5 -9.36 -14.43 -2.91
N LYS A 6 -8.75 -13.87 -3.98
CA LYS A 6 -8.80 -14.45 -5.33
C LYS A 6 -8.01 -15.76 -5.36
N GLU A 7 -8.59 -16.83 -5.91
CA GLU A 7 -7.99 -18.17 -5.99
C GLU A 7 -6.59 -18.15 -6.62
N ASP A 8 -6.40 -17.40 -7.71
CA ASP A 8 -5.08 -17.27 -8.37
C ASP A 8 -4.03 -16.63 -7.47
N VAL A 9 -4.44 -15.67 -6.63
CA VAL A 9 -3.54 -14.97 -5.69
C VAL A 9 -3.24 -15.87 -4.50
N LYS A 10 -4.24 -16.59 -3.98
CA LYS A 10 -4.05 -17.58 -2.92
C LYS A 10 -3.09 -18.68 -3.34
N ALA A 11 -3.27 -19.27 -4.52
CA ALA A 11 -2.41 -20.33 -5.03
C ALA A 11 -0.95 -19.88 -5.16
N LYS A 12 -0.72 -18.66 -5.67
CA LYS A 12 0.62 -18.08 -5.79
C LYS A 12 1.25 -17.76 -4.42
N ILE A 13 0.46 -17.29 -3.46
CA ILE A 13 0.93 -17.05 -2.07
C ILE A 13 1.26 -18.38 -1.38
N LEU A 14 0.46 -19.41 -1.59
CA LEU A 14 0.71 -20.77 -1.09
C LEU A 14 2.02 -21.33 -1.63
N LEU A 15 2.29 -21.17 -2.92
CA LEU A 15 3.56 -21.60 -3.53
C LEU A 15 4.77 -20.83 -3.01
N LEU A 16 4.64 -19.53 -2.73
CA LEU A 16 5.76 -18.67 -2.32
C LEU A 16 6.08 -18.73 -0.83
N PHE A 17 5.08 -18.90 0.03
CA PHE A 17 5.21 -18.76 1.49
C PHE A 17 4.74 -20.00 2.27
N GLY A 18 4.19 -21.01 1.58
CA GLY A 18 3.67 -22.23 2.16
C GLY A 18 2.36 -22.06 2.92
N GLU A 19 1.85 -23.15 3.48
CA GLU A 19 0.59 -23.16 4.25
C GLU A 19 0.66 -22.37 5.56
N ASN A 20 1.86 -22.05 6.04
CA ASN A 20 2.08 -21.38 7.32
C ASN A 20 1.47 -19.97 7.38
N VAL A 21 1.23 -19.33 6.23
CA VAL A 21 0.57 -18.02 6.14
C VAL A 21 -0.95 -18.11 5.98
N PHE A 22 -1.53 -19.31 6.06
CA PHE A 22 -2.97 -19.53 5.97
C PHE A 22 -3.60 -19.87 7.34
N ARG A 23 -4.90 -19.63 7.43
CA ARG A 23 -5.78 -20.05 8.52
C ARG A 23 -7.13 -20.44 7.92
N CYS A 24 -7.49 -21.72 8.02
CA CYS A 24 -8.77 -22.26 7.58
C CYS A 24 -9.16 -21.79 6.16
N ASP A 25 -8.25 -21.94 5.19
CA ASP A 25 -8.42 -21.56 3.78
C ASP A 25 -8.40 -20.04 3.45
N ARG A 26 -8.02 -19.21 4.42
CA ARG A 26 -7.79 -17.77 4.19
C ARG A 26 -6.38 -17.36 4.52
N ILE A 27 -5.89 -16.34 3.81
CA ILE A 27 -4.60 -15.73 4.11
C ILE A 27 -4.68 -15.03 5.46
N ASP A 28 -3.84 -15.46 6.39
CA ASP A 28 -3.63 -14.79 7.66
C ASP A 28 -2.70 -13.59 7.43
N LYS A 29 -3.30 -12.41 7.30
CA LYS A 29 -2.56 -11.16 7.04
C LYS A 29 -1.50 -10.87 8.10
N GLN A 30 -1.71 -11.25 9.36
CA GLN A 30 -0.75 -11.00 10.42
C GLN A 30 0.47 -11.93 10.27
N LYS A 31 0.23 -13.21 9.98
CA LYS A 31 1.33 -14.16 9.71
C LYS A 31 2.10 -13.80 8.45
N LEU A 32 1.39 -13.47 7.38
CA LEU A 32 2.00 -13.03 6.13
C LEU A 32 2.85 -11.77 6.36
N ALA A 33 2.31 -10.75 7.03
CA ALA A 33 3.02 -9.53 7.37
C ALA A 33 4.30 -9.84 8.18
N ARG A 34 4.19 -10.63 9.25
CA ARG A 34 5.37 -11.02 10.06
C ARG A 34 6.44 -11.73 9.23
N HIS A 35 6.04 -12.55 8.27
CA HIS A 35 6.96 -13.28 7.41
C HIS A 35 7.63 -12.39 6.35
N VAL A 36 6.89 -11.48 5.72
CA VAL A 36 7.45 -10.61 4.67
C VAL A 36 8.20 -9.40 5.22
N PHE A 37 7.82 -8.87 6.39
CA PHE A 37 8.54 -7.74 6.99
C PHE A 37 9.84 -8.15 7.69
N SER A 38 10.06 -9.44 7.95
CA SER A 38 11.33 -9.95 8.46
C SER A 38 12.32 -10.34 7.36
N ASN A 39 11.90 -10.38 6.09
CA ASN A 39 12.72 -10.79 4.96
C ASN A 39 12.46 -9.91 3.73
N GLU A 40 13.45 -9.09 3.36
CA GLU A 40 13.35 -8.15 2.24
C GLU A 40 13.08 -8.85 0.89
N GLU A 41 13.65 -10.04 0.65
CA GLU A 41 13.37 -10.80 -0.57
C GLU A 41 11.94 -11.33 -0.60
N ALA A 42 11.42 -11.78 0.55
CA ALA A 42 10.04 -12.23 0.69
C ALA A 42 9.06 -11.08 0.40
N LEU A 43 9.37 -9.88 0.91
CA LEU A 43 8.61 -8.67 0.61
C LEU A 43 8.63 -8.32 -0.88
N LYS A 44 9.80 -8.37 -1.52
CA LYS A 44 9.93 -8.14 -2.97
C LYS A 44 9.10 -9.14 -3.78
N LYS A 45 9.12 -10.42 -3.42
CA LYS A 45 8.31 -11.47 -4.07
C LYS A 45 6.82 -11.21 -3.91
N LEU A 46 6.36 -10.87 -2.70
CA LEU A 46 4.96 -10.53 -2.45
C LEU A 46 4.54 -9.30 -3.26
N ASN A 47 5.34 -8.25 -3.25
CA ASN A 47 5.05 -7.02 -3.98
C ASN A 47 4.95 -7.27 -5.49
N ARG A 48 5.88 -8.04 -6.08
CA ARG A 48 5.81 -8.42 -7.51
C ARG A 48 4.54 -9.20 -7.87
N LEU A 49 4.03 -10.02 -6.96
CA LEU A 49 2.78 -10.74 -7.14
C LEU A 49 1.56 -9.80 -7.05
N ILE A 50 1.55 -8.89 -6.07
CA ILE A 50 0.38 -8.09 -5.73
C ILE A 50 0.24 -6.85 -6.63
N HIS A 51 1.33 -6.16 -6.97
CA HIS A 51 1.26 -4.90 -7.73
C HIS A 51 0.52 -5.01 -9.08
N PRO A 52 0.75 -6.04 -9.92
CA PRO A 52 0.02 -6.19 -11.18
C PRO A 52 -1.49 -6.38 -10.96
N VAL A 53 -1.88 -7.19 -9.98
CA VAL A 53 -3.30 -7.48 -9.69
C VAL A 53 -4.00 -6.24 -9.13
N VAL A 54 -3.32 -5.46 -8.27
CA VAL A 54 -3.83 -4.16 -7.79
C VAL A 54 -4.01 -3.20 -8.96
N ALA A 55 -3.02 -3.10 -9.86
CA ALA A 55 -3.09 -2.19 -11.00
C ALA A 55 -4.22 -2.53 -11.97
N GLU A 56 -4.48 -3.82 -12.20
CA GLU A 56 -5.59 -4.29 -13.05
C GLU A 56 -6.95 -3.95 -12.42
N GLU A 57 -7.14 -4.28 -11.14
CA GLU A 57 -8.40 -3.96 -10.44
C GLU A 57 -8.61 -2.45 -10.34
N PHE A 58 -7.53 -1.70 -10.19
CA PHE A 58 -7.56 -0.24 -10.19
C PHE A 58 -8.03 0.31 -11.55
N GLY A 59 -7.49 -0.18 -12.67
CA GLY A 59 -7.94 0.19 -14.01
C GLY A 59 -9.43 -0.13 -14.24
N LYS A 60 -9.86 -1.35 -13.89
CA LYS A 60 -11.28 -1.73 -13.96
C LYS A 60 -12.18 -0.86 -13.11
N TRP A 61 -11.66 -0.34 -11.99
CA TRP A 61 -12.41 0.56 -11.12
C TRP A 61 -12.51 1.95 -11.74
N THR A 62 -11.42 2.51 -12.28
CA THR A 62 -11.43 3.82 -12.96
C THR A 62 -12.32 3.81 -14.21
N ASP A 63 -12.30 2.73 -14.99
CA ASP A 63 -13.08 2.61 -16.22
C ASP A 63 -14.59 2.72 -15.98
N ARG A 64 -15.07 2.31 -14.79
CA ARG A 64 -16.49 2.45 -14.42
C ARG A 64 -16.96 3.90 -14.30
N PHE A 65 -16.03 4.82 -14.02
CA PHE A 65 -16.32 6.24 -13.88
C PHE A 65 -15.99 7.02 -15.15
N SER A 66 -15.32 6.38 -16.12
CA SER A 66 -15.01 6.97 -17.42
C SER A 66 -16.30 7.38 -18.13
N GLY A 67 -16.38 8.64 -18.53
CA GLY A 67 -17.55 9.21 -19.22
C GLY A 67 -18.75 9.58 -18.34
N THR A 68 -18.75 9.22 -17.04
CA THR A 68 -19.81 9.62 -16.10
C THR A 68 -19.35 10.67 -15.09
N HIS A 69 -18.04 10.73 -14.81
CA HIS A 69 -17.45 11.69 -13.88
C HIS A 69 -16.32 12.45 -14.57
N PRO A 70 -16.14 13.75 -14.27
CA PRO A 70 -15.09 14.56 -14.90
C PRO A 70 -13.68 14.21 -14.41
N TYR A 71 -13.55 13.59 -13.23
CA TYR A 71 -12.28 13.15 -12.66
C TYR A 71 -12.47 12.06 -11.61
N VAL A 72 -11.39 11.34 -11.31
CA VAL A 72 -11.28 10.35 -10.23
C VAL A 72 -10.05 10.71 -9.39
N VAL A 73 -10.20 10.74 -8.06
CA VAL A 73 -9.10 11.04 -7.14
C VAL A 73 -8.68 9.76 -6.42
N ILE A 74 -7.38 9.52 -6.36
CA ILE A 74 -6.79 8.37 -5.68
C ILE A 74 -5.95 8.89 -4.53
N GLU A 75 -6.27 8.41 -3.33
CA GLU A 75 -5.42 8.59 -2.16
C GLU A 75 -4.53 7.35 -2.01
N ALA A 76 -3.21 7.55 -2.11
CA ALA A 76 -2.22 6.50 -1.88
C ALA A 76 -1.10 7.03 -0.99
N ALA A 77 -0.90 6.39 0.16
CA ALA A 77 0.13 6.77 1.14
C ALA A 77 1.59 6.60 0.61
N LEU A 78 1.77 5.82 -0.46
CA LEU A 78 3.05 5.50 -1.10
C LEU A 78 2.97 5.71 -2.62
N LEU A 79 2.34 6.80 -3.06
CA LEU A 79 2.08 7.04 -4.48
C LEU A 79 3.38 7.11 -5.32
N ILE A 80 4.43 7.68 -4.74
CA ILE A 80 5.72 7.85 -5.42
C ILE A 80 6.50 6.54 -5.43
N GLU A 81 6.60 5.88 -4.27
CA GLU A 81 7.37 4.66 -4.08
C GLU A 81 6.79 3.46 -4.84
N SER A 82 5.47 3.46 -5.04
CA SER A 82 4.79 2.43 -5.84
C SER A 82 4.95 2.64 -7.36
N LEU A 83 5.60 3.73 -7.81
CA LEU A 83 5.71 4.15 -9.21
C LEU A 83 4.34 4.23 -9.93
N GLN A 84 3.24 4.32 -9.18
CA GLN A 84 1.90 4.35 -9.78
C GLN A 84 1.55 5.73 -10.36
N TYR A 85 2.33 6.76 -10.00
CA TYR A 85 2.14 8.12 -10.49
C TYR A 85 2.24 8.25 -12.02
N PHE A 86 2.96 7.36 -12.72
CA PHE A 86 3.03 7.38 -14.19
C PHE A 86 1.70 7.12 -14.88
N LYS A 87 0.72 6.55 -14.16
CA LYS A 87 -0.62 6.26 -14.68
C LYS A 87 -1.64 7.36 -14.39
N LEU A 88 -1.20 8.49 -13.83
CA LEU A 88 -2.06 9.59 -13.45
C LEU A 88 -1.87 10.77 -14.39
N ASP A 89 -2.96 11.45 -14.73
CA ASP A 89 -2.92 12.67 -15.52
C ASP A 89 -2.32 13.85 -14.73
N ARG A 90 -2.57 13.88 -13.41
CA ARG A 90 -2.16 14.94 -12.50
C ARG A 90 -1.80 14.38 -11.13
N ILE A 91 -0.84 15.01 -10.46
CA ILE A 91 -0.44 14.71 -9.08
C ILE A 91 -0.72 15.95 -8.24
N VAL A 92 -1.43 15.76 -7.12
CA VAL A 92 -1.68 16.81 -6.12
C VAL A 92 -0.87 16.49 -4.88
N LEU A 93 0.12 17.32 -4.57
CA LEU A 93 0.89 17.23 -3.34
C LEU A 93 0.30 18.18 -2.29
N VAL A 94 -0.07 17.62 -1.14
CA VAL A 94 -0.42 18.42 0.04
C VAL A 94 0.78 18.43 0.98
N SER A 95 1.42 19.60 1.13
CA SER A 95 2.60 19.78 1.98
C SER A 95 2.34 20.79 3.10
N CYS A 96 3.10 20.66 4.19
CA CYS A 96 3.16 21.65 5.27
C CYS A 96 4.46 21.49 6.07
N PRO A 97 4.86 22.50 6.87
CA PRO A 97 6.06 22.43 7.69
C PRO A 97 6.07 21.19 8.59
N LEU A 98 7.25 20.61 8.80
CA LEU A 98 7.42 19.39 9.59
C LEU A 98 6.83 19.52 11.01
N GLU A 99 7.12 20.63 11.68
CA GLU A 99 6.62 20.88 13.05
C GLU A 99 5.09 20.94 13.09
N THR A 100 4.44 21.48 12.06
CA THR A 100 2.98 21.49 11.94
C THR A 100 2.44 20.06 11.82
N ARG A 101 3.09 19.20 11.03
CA ARG A 101 2.70 17.78 10.90
C ARG A 101 2.85 17.04 12.23
N ILE A 102 3.98 17.22 12.90
CA ILE A 102 4.25 16.61 14.21
C ILE A 102 3.18 17.05 15.22
N SER A 103 2.93 18.35 15.35
CA SER A 103 1.94 18.88 16.29
C SER A 103 0.54 18.30 16.03
N ARG A 104 0.12 18.19 14.76
CA ARG A 104 -1.18 17.60 14.39
C ARG A 104 -1.26 16.11 14.72
N ALA A 105 -0.22 15.34 14.40
CA ALA A 105 -0.18 13.91 14.69
C ALA A 105 -0.18 13.62 16.20
N MET A 106 0.58 14.39 16.99
CA MET A 106 0.59 14.27 18.45
C MET A 106 -0.78 14.59 19.05
N LYS A 107 -1.49 15.60 18.53
CA LYS A 107 -2.84 15.97 18.98
C LYS A 107 -3.91 14.95 18.60
N ARG A 108 -3.81 14.34 17.42
CA ARG A 108 -4.83 13.42 16.88
C ARG A 108 -4.66 11.98 17.36
N ASP A 109 -3.45 11.46 17.30
CA ASP A 109 -3.18 10.02 17.37
C ASP A 109 -2.46 9.61 18.68
N SER A 110 -2.30 10.52 19.63
CA SER A 110 -1.45 10.36 20.84
C SER A 110 -0.03 9.87 20.53
N ALA A 111 0.43 10.08 19.30
CA ALA A 111 1.76 9.68 18.86
C ALA A 111 2.81 10.53 19.57
N THR A 112 3.95 9.94 19.92
CA THR A 112 5.12 10.70 20.36
C THR A 112 5.86 11.26 19.14
N ARG A 113 6.58 12.37 19.30
CA ARG A 113 7.46 12.91 18.26
C ARG A 113 8.39 11.84 17.68
N ASP A 114 8.98 11.01 18.54
CA ASP A 114 9.86 9.91 18.14
C ASP A 114 9.14 8.86 17.27
N SER A 115 7.95 8.43 17.68
CA SER A 115 7.14 7.48 16.90
C SER A 115 6.74 8.04 15.53
N PHE A 116 6.41 9.34 15.44
CA PHE A 116 6.08 10.01 14.20
C PHE A 116 7.29 10.07 13.26
N LEU A 117 8.46 10.44 13.77
CA LEU A 117 9.69 10.51 12.99
C LEU A 117 10.15 9.13 12.50
N LYS A 118 10.01 8.09 13.33
CA LYS A 118 10.27 6.70 12.94
C LYS A 118 9.34 6.23 11.82
N SER A 119 8.04 6.48 11.96
CA SER A 119 7.06 6.15 10.92
C SER A 119 7.37 6.87 9.60
N ARG A 120 7.73 8.16 9.66
CA ARG A 120 8.16 8.93 8.49
C ARG A 120 9.37 8.32 7.80
N ASN A 121 10.37 7.82 8.54
CA ASN A 121 11.59 7.28 7.94
C ASN A 121 11.34 6.02 7.08
N ASN A 122 10.19 5.35 7.27
CA ASN A 122 9.76 4.21 6.47
C ASN A 122 9.04 4.61 5.17
N HIS A 123 8.77 5.91 4.95
CA HIS A 123 8.20 6.48 3.73
C HIS A 123 9.23 7.44 3.13
N LEU A 124 9.77 7.13 1.96
CA LEU A 124 10.99 7.78 1.45
C LEU A 124 10.79 9.29 1.25
N HIS A 125 11.82 10.05 1.64
CA HIS A 125 12.01 11.46 1.28
C HIS A 125 12.17 11.56 -0.25
N THR A 126 11.18 12.02 -1.00
CA THR A 126 11.41 12.35 -2.42
C THR A 126 10.63 13.58 -2.90
N ILE A 127 10.38 14.55 -2.01
CA ILE A 127 10.09 15.92 -2.44
C ILE A 127 10.73 16.87 -1.43
N GLN A 128 12.04 17.09 -1.59
CA GLN A 128 12.72 18.33 -1.22
C GLN A 128 13.16 19.00 -2.51
#